data_AF-A0A529W3R2-F1
#
_entry.id   AF-A0A529W3R2-F1
#
_cell.length_a   1.000
_cell.length_b   1.000
_cell.length_c   1.000
_cell.angle_alpha   90.00
_cell.angle_beta   90.00
_cell.angle_gamma   90.00
#
_symmetry.space_group_name_H-M   'P 1'
#
loop_
_entity.id
_entity.type
_entity.pdbx_description
1 polymer ?
#
loop_
_entity_poly.entity_id
_entity_poly.type
_entity_poly.pdbx_seq_one_letter_code
_entity_poly.pdbx_strand_id
1 'polypeptide(L)'
;MAAKGVDIERSTLARSAGYAAALLDPIYNRIREIGRTRTKLHTDDTRLPILAPGTGTTHKGALWVYVADDRNSGSQEPPIAWYRATMGRAGESVMSELAGF
;
A
#
# COMPACT_ATOMS: atom_id res chain seq x y z
N MET A 1 -2.44 -6.25 24.26
CA MET A 1 -1.54 -5.11 23.95
C MET A 1 -2.21 -3.89 24.53
N ALA A 2 -1.71 -3.37 25.65
CA ALA A 2 -2.37 -2.30 26.39
C ALA A 2 -2.08 -0.94 25.73
N ALA A 3 -3.00 -0.44 24.91
CA ALA A 3 -2.98 0.96 24.52
C ALA A 3 -3.46 1.78 25.74
N LYS A 4 -2.52 2.49 26.40
CA LYS A 4 -2.79 3.36 27.56
C LYS A 4 -3.60 2.70 28.71
N GLY A 5 -3.24 1.47 29.09
CA GLY A 5 -3.82 0.80 30.27
C GLY A 5 -5.21 0.20 30.08
N VAL A 6 -5.79 0.28 28.87
CA VAL A 6 -7.02 -0.44 28.52
C VAL A 6 -6.65 -1.74 27.82
N ASP A 7 -7.16 -2.86 28.34
CA ASP A 7 -7.04 -4.14 27.64
C ASP A 7 -8.07 -4.20 26.53
N ILE A 8 -7.57 -4.22 25.29
CA ILE A 8 -8.41 -4.29 24.10
C ILE A 8 -8.11 -5.62 23.42
N GLU A 9 -9.17 -6.38 23.18
CA GLU A 9 -9.10 -7.65 22.49
C GLU A 9 -8.50 -7.48 21.09
N ARG A 10 -7.62 -8.40 20.69
CA ARG A 10 -6.90 -8.32 19.40
C ARG A 10 -7.86 -8.27 18.20
N SER A 11 -8.99 -9.00 18.23
CA SER A 11 -9.95 -8.94 17.12
C SER A 11 -10.60 -7.56 17.00
N THR A 12 -10.83 -6.88 18.13
CA THR A 12 -11.39 -5.53 18.15
C THR A 12 -10.41 -4.52 17.57
N LEU A 13 -9.12 -4.62 17.90
CA LEU A 13 -8.08 -3.79 17.28
C LEU A 13 -7.97 -4.05 15.77
N ALA A 14 -7.91 -5.32 15.36
CA ALA A 14 -7.81 -5.69 13.95
C ALA A 14 -9.01 -5.19 13.14
N ARG A 15 -10.22 -5.34 13.68
CA ARG A 15 -11.46 -4.84 13.06
C ARG A 15 -11.46 -3.31 12.97
N SER A 16 -11.00 -2.61 14.01
CA SER A 16 -10.91 -1.14 14.00
C SER A 16 -9.91 -0.64 12.95
N ALA A 17 -8.76 -1.31 12.82
CA ALA A 17 -7.79 -1.02 11.76
C ALA A 17 -8.39 -1.25 10.36
N GLY A 18 -9.16 -2.32 10.17
CA GLY A 18 -9.88 -2.58 8.92
C GLY A 18 -10.91 -1.50 8.57
N TYR A 19 -11.70 -1.02 9.54
CA TYR A 19 -12.63 0.09 9.31
C TYR A 19 -11.91 1.39 8.99
N ALA A 20 -10.83 1.71 9.69
CA ALA A 20 -10.02 2.89 9.40
C ALA A 20 -9.44 2.83 7.98
N ALA A 21 -8.94 1.66 7.55
CA ALA A 21 -8.47 1.47 6.18
C ALA A 21 -9.57 1.73 5.15
N ALA A 22 -10.76 1.12 5.33
CA ALA A 22 -11.90 1.30 4.42
C ALA A 22 -12.36 2.77 4.33
N LEU A 23 -12.31 3.52 5.43
CA LEU A 23 -12.63 4.95 5.44
C LEU A 23 -11.58 5.79 4.69
N LEU A 24 -10.33 5.31 4.61
CA LEU A 24 -9.23 5.99 3.92
C LEU A 24 -9.12 5.62 2.43
N ASP A 25 -9.84 4.59 1.95
CA ASP A 25 -9.82 4.15 0.55
C ASP A 25 -10.03 5.29 -0.46
N PRO A 26 -10.95 6.26 -0.28
CA PRO A 26 -11.10 7.37 -1.22
C PRO A 26 -9.84 8.25 -1.34
N ILE A 27 -9.16 8.48 -0.21
CA ILE A 27 -7.92 9.27 -0.17
C ILE A 27 -6.79 8.49 -0.84
N TYR A 28 -6.67 7.20 -0.51
CA TYR A 28 -5.72 6.30 -1.14
C TYR A 28 -5.88 6.29 -2.67
N ASN A 29 -7.11 6.10 -3.16
CA ASN A 29 -7.41 6.08 -4.58
C ASN A 29 -7.05 7.41 -5.25
N ARG A 30 -7.37 8.55 -4.60
CA ARG A 30 -7.04 9.86 -5.15
C ARG A 30 -5.53 10.11 -5.24
N ILE A 31 -4.77 9.71 -4.21
CA ILE A 31 -3.30 9.78 -4.20
C ILE A 31 -2.73 8.92 -5.34
N ARG A 32 -3.23 7.69 -5.50
CA ARG A 32 -2.83 6.79 -6.58
C ARG A 32 -3.12 7.37 -7.96
N GLU A 33 -4.30 7.94 -8.19
CA GLU A 33 -4.65 8.58 -9.46
C GLU A 33 -3.71 9.73 -9.81
N ILE A 34 -3.43 10.63 -8.84
CA ILE A 34 -2.49 11.74 -9.05
C ILE A 34 -1.07 11.22 -9.28
N GLY A 35 -0.65 10.19 -8.53
CA GLY A 35 0.66 9.57 -8.68
C GLY A 35 0.86 8.97 -10.07
N ARG A 36 -0.20 8.43 -10.68
CA ARG A 36 -0.18 7.88 -12.03
C ARG A 36 -0.15 8.93 -13.15
N THR A 37 -0.36 10.22 -12.87
CA THR A 37 -0.18 11.29 -13.87
C THR A 37 1.24 11.85 -13.90
N ARG A 38 2.14 11.36 -13.03
CA ARG A 38 3.54 11.79 -12.99
C ARG A 38 4.28 11.29 -14.22
N THR A 39 5.37 11.96 -14.58
CA THR A 39 6.22 11.53 -15.71
C THR A 39 7.25 10.47 -15.31
N LYS A 40 7.48 10.30 -14.00
CA LYS A 40 8.43 9.34 -13.44
C LYS A 40 7.93 8.79 -12.11
N LEU A 41 8.09 7.49 -11.91
CA LEU A 41 7.83 6.80 -10.66
C LEU A 41 9.02 5.91 -10.30
N HIS A 42 9.39 5.89 -9.02
CA HIS A 42 10.27 4.89 -8.44
C HIS A 42 9.41 3.85 -7.74
N THR A 43 9.74 2.57 -7.92
CA THR A 43 9.01 1.46 -7.32
C THR A 43 9.98 0.46 -6.71
N ASP A 44 9.57 -0.15 -5.61
CA ASP A 44 10.31 -1.21 -4.93
C ASP A 44 9.33 -2.25 -4.35
N ASP A 45 9.74 -3.53 -4.29
CA ASP A 45 8.98 -4.59 -3.63
C ASP A 45 9.63 -5.04 -2.33
N THR A 46 8.91 -4.89 -1.23
CA THR A 46 9.24 -5.58 0.01
C THR A 46 8.48 -6.91 0.06
N ARG A 47 9.21 -8.03 -0.01
CA ARG A 47 8.60 -9.37 0.11
C ARG A 47 8.20 -9.66 1.54
N LEU A 48 6.95 -10.05 1.75
CA LEU A 48 6.44 -10.45 3.06
C LEU A 48 5.47 -11.64 2.96
N PRO A 49 5.33 -12.44 4.02
CA PRO A 49 4.24 -13.40 4.13
C PRO A 49 2.92 -12.63 4.31
N ILE A 50 1.96 -12.87 3.42
CA ILE A 50 0.62 -12.30 3.51
C ILE A 50 -0.36 -13.43 3.85
N LEU A 51 -1.27 -13.17 4.79
CA LEU A 51 -2.28 -14.15 5.18
C LEU A 51 -3.10 -14.62 3.99
N ALA A 52 -3.35 -15.92 3.95
CA ALA A 52 -4.26 -16.58 3.04
C ALA A 52 -5.59 -16.82 3.79
N PRO A 53 -6.62 -16.00 3.59
CA PRO A 53 -7.86 -16.13 4.36
C PRO A 53 -8.47 -17.52 4.17
N GLY A 54 -8.87 -18.16 5.28
CA GLY A 54 -9.55 -19.46 5.27
C GLY A 54 -8.65 -20.70 5.24
N THR A 55 -7.33 -20.57 5.04
CA THR A 55 -6.42 -21.74 4.97
C THR A 55 -5.54 -21.91 6.21
N GLY A 56 -5.47 -20.90 7.09
CA GLY A 56 -4.54 -20.89 8.22
C GLY A 56 -3.06 -20.77 7.81
N THR A 57 -2.77 -20.46 6.54
CA THR A 57 -1.42 -20.33 6.00
C THR A 57 -1.14 -18.91 5.48
N THR A 58 0.07 -18.68 5.02
CA THR A 58 0.49 -17.43 4.35
C THR A 58 0.95 -17.71 2.93
N HIS A 59 0.65 -16.82 2.00
CA HIS A 59 1.27 -16.81 0.67
C HIS A 59 2.49 -15.88 0.64
N LYS A 60 3.42 -16.17 -0.28
CA LYS A 60 4.47 -15.21 -0.64
C LYS A 60 3.79 -14.06 -1.41
N GLY A 61 3.84 -12.86 -0.83
CA GLY A 61 3.36 -11.64 -1.45
C GLY A 61 4.43 -10.55 -1.42
N ALA A 62 4.05 -9.40 -1.95
CA ALA A 62 4.88 -8.20 -1.95
C ALA A 62 4.04 -7.00 -1.51
N LEU A 63 4.65 -6.13 -0.72
CA LEU A 63 4.19 -4.76 -0.53
C LEU A 63 4.99 -3.90 -1.49
N TRP A 64 4.30 -3.38 -2.50
CA TRP A 64 4.87 -2.43 -3.43
C TRP A 64 4.76 -1.02 -2.86
N VAL A 65 5.79 -0.23 -3.09
CA VAL A 65 5.74 1.22 -2.94
C VAL A 65 5.88 1.87 -4.31
N TYR A 66 5.12 2.92 -4.56
CA TYR A 66 5.25 3.78 -5.74
C TYR A 66 5.49 5.20 -5.26
N VAL A 67 6.57 5.83 -5.71
CA VAL A 67 6.99 7.15 -5.24
C VAL A 67 7.31 8.06 -6.42
N ALA A 68 6.78 9.28 -6.42
CA ALA A 68 7.32 10.38 -7.21
C ALA A 68 7.78 11.49 -6.26
N ASP A 69 9.07 11.77 -6.28
CA ASP A 69 9.67 12.90 -5.58
C ASP A 69 10.88 13.40 -6.38
N ASP A 70 10.65 14.44 -7.16
CA ASP A 70 11.66 15.07 -8.01
C ASP A 70 12.09 16.45 -7.51
N ARG A 71 11.81 16.76 -6.24
CA ARG A 71 12.17 18.06 -5.65
C ARG A 71 13.68 18.31 -5.68
N ASN A 72 14.49 17.27 -5.49
CA ASN A 72 15.95 17.35 -5.60
C ASN A 72 16.44 17.63 -7.04
N SER A 73 15.56 17.48 -8.04
CA SER A 73 15.81 17.78 -9.45
C SER A 73 15.09 19.06 -9.90
N GLY A 74 14.61 19.90 -8.97
CA GLY A 74 13.96 21.18 -9.27
C GLY A 74 12.47 21.11 -9.59
N SER A 75 11.81 19.96 -9.42
CA SER A 75 10.36 19.86 -9.59
C SER A 75 9.62 20.62 -8.47
N GLN A 76 8.56 21.35 -8.85
CA GLN A 76 7.62 21.97 -7.91
C GLN A 76 6.44 21.07 -7.55
N GLU A 77 6.38 19.88 -8.16
CA GLU A 77 5.34 18.91 -7.86
C GLU A 77 5.48 18.39 -6.41
N PRO A 78 4.37 18.26 -5.67
CA PRO A 78 4.43 17.74 -4.31
C PRO A 78 4.85 16.26 -4.33
N PRO A 79 5.66 15.80 -3.35
CA PRO A 79 6.04 14.40 -3.27
C PRO A 79 4.80 13.55 -3.03
N ILE A 80 4.76 12.36 -3.63
CA ILE A 80 3.63 11.45 -3.49
C ILE A 80 4.12 10.02 -3.36
N ALA A 81 3.48 9.26 -2.47
CA ALA A 81 3.74 7.85 -2.27
C ALA A 81 2.44 7.10 -2.00
N TRP A 82 2.33 5.89 -2.56
CA TRP A 82 1.28 4.95 -2.19
C TRP A 82 1.81 3.52 -2.18
N TYR A 83 1.11 2.66 -1.46
CA TYR A 83 1.48 1.27 -1.29
C TYR A 83 0.41 0.34 -1.86
N ARG A 84 0.82 -0.83 -2.36
CA ARG A 84 -0.12 -1.86 -2.81
C ARG A 84 0.39 -3.24 -2.43
N ALA A 85 -0.39 -3.95 -1.62
CA ALA A 85 -0.13 -5.36 -1.33
C ALA A 85 -0.63 -6.22 -2.49
N THR A 86 0.22 -7.10 -3.00
CA THR A 86 -0.13 -8.04 -4.07
C THR A 86 0.25 -9.47 -3.71
N MET A 87 -0.62 -10.40 -4.09
CA MET A 87 -0.41 -11.84 -3.97
C MET A 87 0.11 -12.38 -5.30
N GLY A 88 1.17 -13.19 -5.31
CA GLY A 88 1.67 -13.82 -6.55
C GLY A 88 2.96 -13.20 -7.12
N ARG A 89 3.18 -13.35 -8.44
CA ARG A 89 4.45 -12.99 -9.11
C ARG A 89 4.60 -11.48 -9.18
N ALA A 90 5.70 -10.99 -8.61
CA ALA A 90 6.05 -9.57 -8.48
C ALA A 90 5.82 -8.73 -9.76
N GLY A 91 6.30 -9.18 -10.92
CA GLY A 91 6.27 -8.37 -12.16
C GLY A 91 4.88 -8.10 -12.73
N GLU A 92 3.95 -9.07 -12.67
CA GLU A 92 2.61 -8.92 -13.27
C GLU A 92 1.76 -7.85 -12.55
N SER A 93 2.00 -7.71 -11.24
CA SER A 93 1.30 -6.74 -10.39
C SER A 93 1.65 -5.29 -10.72
N VAL A 94 2.93 -5.01 -10.95
CA VAL A 94 3.41 -3.67 -11.35
C VAL A 94 2.93 -3.33 -12.75
N MET A 95 3.00 -4.27 -13.69
CA MET A 95 2.57 -4.03 -15.07
C MET A 95 1.08 -3.72 -15.15
N SER A 96 0.25 -4.41 -14.38
CA SER A 96 -1.18 -4.07 -14.24
C SER A 96 -1.39 -2.71 -13.56
N GLU A 97 -0.63 -2.42 -12.50
CA GLU A 97 -0.72 -1.17 -11.75
C GLU A 97 -0.29 0.06 -12.55
N LEU A 98 0.67 -0.09 -13.46
CA LEU A 98 1.20 0.99 -14.30
C LEU A 98 0.74 0.88 -15.75
N ALA A 99 -0.28 0.08 -16.04
CA ALA A 99 -0.83 -0.02 -17.39
C ALA A 99 -1.31 1.35 -17.88
N GLY A 100 -0.68 1.90 -18.92
CA GLY A 100 -0.97 3.23 -19.46
C GLY A 100 -0.32 4.40 -18.70
N PHE A 101 0.66 4.12 -17.84
CA PHE A 101 1.64 5.12 -17.40
C PHE A 101 2.61 5.45 -18.54
#